data_AF-A0A1V5KRR8-F1
#
_entry.id   AF-A0A1V5KRR8-F1
#
_cell.length_a   1.000
_cell.length_b   1.000
_cell.length_c   1.000
_cell.angle_alpha   90.00
_cell.angle_beta   90.00
_cell.angle_gamma   90.00
#
_symmetry.space_group_name_H-M   'P 1'
#
loop_
_entity.id
_entity.type
_entity.pdbx_description
1 polymer ?
#
loop_
_entity_poly.entity_id
_entity_poly.type
_entity_poly.pdbx_seq_one_letter_code
_entity_poly.pdbx_strand_id
1 'polypeptide(L)' 'MEKQKIFGIKIREQVYRDFFVSVHYQYADVRNVHRQAGINSFDHSARFELLLNY' A
#
# COMPACT_ATOMS: atom_id res chain seq x y z
N MET A 1 2.51 -21.19 -3.41
CA MET A 1 2.69 -19.73 -3.20
C MET A 1 1.52 -19.04 -3.87
N GLU A 2 0.50 -18.65 -3.10
CA GLU A 2 -0.65 -17.94 -3.65
C GLU A 2 -0.23 -16.56 -4.15
N LYS A 3 -0.67 -16.22 -5.37
CA LYS A 3 -0.45 -14.91 -5.98
C LYS A 3 -1.33 -13.89 -5.27
N GLN A 4 -0.78 -13.21 -4.26
CA GLN A 4 -1.39 -11.98 -3.75
C GLN A 4 -1.30 -10.92 -4.84
N LYS A 5 -2.46 -10.46 -5.32
CA LYS A 5 -2.52 -9.40 -6.32
C LYS A 5 -2.57 -8.08 -5.56
N ILE A 6 -1.40 -7.46 -5.42
CA ILE A 6 -1.22 -6.21 -4.71
C ILE A 6 -1.23 -5.07 -5.73
N PHE A 7 -2.16 -4.14 -5.56
CA PHE A 7 -2.22 -2.89 -6.30
C PHE A 7 -2.04 -1.72 -5.34
N GLY A 8 -1.34 -0.68 -5.76
CA GLY A 8 -1.17 0.50 -4.93
C GLY A 8 -0.87 1.74 -5.75
N ILE A 9 -1.18 2.89 -5.17
CA ILE A 9 -0.82 4.20 -5.68
C ILE A 9 0.07 4.86 -4.64
N LYS A 10 1.24 5.31 -5.09
CA LYS A 10 2.14 6.13 -4.30
C LYS A 10 2.26 7.50 -4.95
N ILE A 11 1.95 8.54 -4.17
CA ILE A 11 2.18 9.93 -4.55
C ILE A 11 3.33 10.43 -3.68
N ARG A 12 4.34 11.03 -4.30
CA ARG A 12 5.48 11.63 -3.61
C ARG A 12 5.71 13.03 -4.15
N GLU A 13 5.75 13.99 -3.25
CA GLU A 13 6.00 15.39 -3.56
C GLU A 13 7.25 15.87 -2.84
N GLN A 14 8.00 16.73 -3.53
CA GLN A 14 9.12 17.45 -2.95
C GLN A 14 8.62 18.81 -2.47
N VAL A 15 8.60 19.02 -1.16
CA VAL A 15 8.11 20.28 -0.56
C VAL A 15 9.26 21.27 -0.36
N TYR A 16 10.48 20.76 -0.15
CA TYR A 16 11.70 21.57 -0.05
C TYR A 16 12.88 20.80 -0.65
N ARG A 17 14.03 21.46 -0.85
CA ARG A 17 15.22 20.86 -1.51
C ARG A 17 15.52 19.46 -1.00
N ASP A 18 15.46 19.33 0.32
CA ASP A 18 15.89 18.15 1.06
C ASP A 18 14.70 17.43 1.73
N PHE A 19 13.45 17.87 1.49
CA PHE A 19 12.26 17.40 2.19
C PHE A 19 11.20 16.85 1.23
N PHE A 20 10.85 15.59 1.44
CA PHE A 20 9.87 14.87 0.62
C PHE A 20 8.75 14.33 1.50
N VAL A 21 7.52 14.48 1.02
CA VAL A 21 6.34 13.87 1.63
C VAL A 21 5.78 12.85 0.66
N SER A 22 5.30 11.72 1.18
CA SER A 22 4.61 10.76 0.34
C SER A 22 3.45 10.08 1.06
N VAL A 23 2.44 9.76 0.27
CA VAL A 23 1.28 8.98 0.67
C VAL A 23 1.25 7.74 -0.21
N HIS A 24 1.19 6.57 0.41
CA HIS A 24 1.08 5.30 -0.25
C HIS A 24 -0.20 4.62 0.20
N TYR A 25 -1.08 4.35 -0.76
CA TYR A 25 -2.28 3.57 -0.53
C TYR A 25 -2.15 2.24 -1.27
N GLN A 26 -2.37 1.15 -0.56
CA GLN A 26 -2.21 -0.20 -1.07
C GLN A 26 -3.47 -1.01 -0.81
N TYR A 27 -3.83 -1.81 -1.81
CA TYR A 27 -4.93 -2.74 -1.84
C TYR A 27 -4.36 -4.12 -2.17
N ALA A 28 -4.58 -5.09 -1.29
CA ALA A 28 -4.23 -6.48 -1.52
C ALA A 28 -5.51 -7.33 -1.59
N ASP A 29 -5.70 -8.00 -2.73
CA ASP A 29 -6.71 -9.05 -2.87
C ASP A 29 -6.17 -10.32 -2.21
N VAL A 30 -6.62 -10.58 -0.99
CA VAL A 30 -6.23 -11.77 -0.22
C VAL A 30 -7.30 -12.84 -0.44
N ARG A 31 -7.06 -13.70 -1.43
CA ARG A 31 -7.82 -14.93 -1.59
C ARG A 31 -7.43 -15.90 -0.48
N ASN A 32 -8.15 -15.84 0.64
CA ASN A 32 -7.97 -16.81 1.72
C ASN A 32 -8.57 -18.17 1.33
N VAL A 33 -7.79 -19.04 0.67
CA VAL A 33 -8.25 -20.40 0.32
C VAL A 33 -8.55 -21.27 1.55
N HIS A 34 -8.08 -20.87 2.75
CA HIS A 34 -8.29 -21.60 4.01
C HIS A 34 -9.49 -21.14 4.86
N ARG A 35 -10.17 -20.03 4.51
CA ARG A 35 -11.36 -19.54 5.25
C ARG A 35 -12.50 -19.32 4.26
N GLN A 36 -13.41 -20.30 4.22
CA GLN A 36 -14.74 -20.27 3.61
C GLN A 36 -14.85 -19.61 2.21
N ALA A 37 -15.13 -20.45 1.21
CA ALA A 37 -15.56 -20.01 -0.11
C ALA A 37 -16.75 -19.03 0.01
N GLY A 38 -16.49 -17.74 -0.25
CA GLY A 38 -17.51 -16.69 -0.23
C GLY A 38 -17.10 -15.35 0.36
N ILE A 39 -16.01 -15.28 1.14
CA ILE A 39 -15.55 -14.02 1.75
C ILE A 39 -14.30 -13.52 1.03
N ASN A 40 -14.49 -12.71 0.00
CA ASN A 40 -13.38 -11.91 -0.55
C ASN A 40 -12.89 -10.98 0.55
N SER A 41 -11.68 -11.22 1.06
CA SER A 41 -11.06 -10.38 2.08
C SER A 41 -10.14 -9.40 1.37
N PHE A 42 -10.43 -8.11 1.52
CA PHE A 42 -9.62 -7.04 0.95
C PHE A 42 -8.82 -6.37 2.06
N ASP A 43 -7.50 -6.40 1.94
CA ASP A 43 -6.62 -5.68 2.85
C ASP A 43 -6.32 -4.30 2.26
N HIS A 44 -6.71 -3.27 3.00
CA HIS A 44 -6.45 -1.87 2.67
C HIS A 44 -5.41 -1.33 3.64
N SER A 45 -4.35 -0.70 3.12
CA SER A 45 -3.35 -0.03 3.95
C SER A 45 -3.03 1.36 3.39
N ALA A 46 -2.91 2.32 4.30
CA ALA A 46 -2.49 3.68 4.00
C ALA A 46 -1.22 3.98 4.82
N ARG A 47 -0.18 4.48 4.16
CA ARG A 47 1.10 4.82 4.77
C ARG A 47 1.48 6.24 4.41
N PHE A 48 1.85 7.01 5.42
CA PHE A 48 2.38 8.37 5.29
C PHE A 48 3.88 8.32 5.57
N GLU A 49 4.68 8.89 4.68
CA GLU A 49 6.14 8.93 4.83
C GLU A 49 6.65 10.36 4.67
N LEU A 50 7.61 10.72 5.50
CA LEU A 50 8.32 11.99 5.46
C LEU A 50 9.81 11.66 5.41
N LEU A 51 10.48 12.14 4.36
CA LEU A 51 11.89 11.87 4.11
C LEU A 51 12.65 13.19 4.13
N LEU A 52 13.78 13.18 4.83
CA LEU A 52 14.74 14.28 4.88
C LEU A 52 16.07 13.76 4.32
N ASN A 53 16.55 14.35 3.23
CA ASN A 53 17.85 14.05 2.64
C ASN A 53 18.85 15.10 3.14
N TYR A 54 19.61 14.78 4.20
CA TYR A 54 20.67 15.65 4.73
C TYR A 54 22.05 15.19 4.27
#